data_AF-A0A127SHG5-F1
#
_entry.id   AF-A0A127SHG5-F1
#
_cell.length_a   1.000
_cell.length_b   1.000
_cell.length_c   1.000
_cell.angle_alpha   90.00
_cell.angle_beta   90.00
_cell.angle_gamma   90.00
#
_symmetry.space_group_name_H-M   'P 1'
#
loop_
_entity.id
_entity.type
_entity.pdbx_description
1 polymer ?
#
loop_
_entity_poly.entity_id
_entity_poly.type
_entity_poly.pdbx_seq_one_letter_code
_entity_poly.pdbx_strand_id
1 'polypeptide(L)'
;YRLSDNQHAHVEAEIRRRGLAGRVGVRLMDYRDVPEDHPFDKIASVGMFEHVGRRNLPAYFAKIHALLRPGGLVMNHGITSVALDSKGL
;
A
#
# COMPACT_ATOMS: atom_id res chain seq x y z
N TYR A 1 4.59 4.90 7.01
CA TYR A 1 4.79 6.17 6.29
C TYR A 1 3.41 6.77 6.10
N ARG A 2 3.14 7.93 6.71
CA ARG A 2 1.80 8.53 6.71
C ARG A 2 1.61 9.26 5.38
N LEU A 3 0.45 9.11 4.73
CA LEU A 3 0.05 10.06 3.69
C LEU A 3 0.17 11.47 4.29
N SER A 4 0.75 12.43 3.59
CA SER A 4 0.70 13.82 4.05
C SER A 4 -0.74 14.32 4.00
N ASP A 5 -1.19 15.12 4.96
CA ASP A 5 -2.52 15.76 4.94
C ASP A 5 -2.77 16.50 3.61
N ASN A 6 -1.70 17.05 3.02
CA ASN A 6 -1.74 17.70 1.71
C ASN A 6 -2.09 16.72 0.57
N GLN A 7 -1.56 15.49 0.61
CA GLN A 7 -1.87 14.46 -0.38
C GLN A 7 -3.32 14.00 -0.24
N HIS A 8 -3.79 13.81 0.99
CA HIS A 8 -5.18 13.45 1.26
C HIS A 8 -6.14 14.51 0.69
N ALA A 9 -5.94 15.78 1.06
CA ALA A 9 -6.77 16.88 0.58
C ALA A 9 -6.76 17.02 -0.94
N HIS A 10 -5.59 16.84 -1.58
CA HIS A 10 -5.47 16.87 -3.03
C HIS A 10 -6.28 15.74 -3.70
N VAL A 11 -6.16 14.50 -3.20
CA VAL A 11 -6.89 13.34 -3.74
C VAL A 11 -8.40 13.48 -3.54
N GLU A 12 -8.85 13.96 -2.37
CA GLU A 12 -10.27 14.23 -2.12
C GLU A 12 -10.84 15.29 -3.07
N ALA A 13 -10.09 16.38 -3.31
CA ALA A 13 -10.48 17.39 -4.28
C ALA A 13 -10.61 16.80 -5.69
N GLU A 14 -9.68 15.92 -6.08
CA GLU A 14 -9.67 15.30 -7.40
C GLU A 14 -10.82 14.29 -7.58
N ILE A 15 -11.13 13.49 -6.56
CA ILE A 15 -12.28 12.58 -6.55
C ILE A 15 -13.57 13.38 -6.76
N ARG A 16 -13.75 14.50 -6.04
CA ARG A 16 -14.92 15.37 -6.20
C ARG A 16 -14.98 16.00 -7.58
N ARG A 17 -13.86 16.56 -8.06
CA ARG A 17 -13.76 17.20 -9.38
C ARG A 17 -14.14 16.26 -10.53
N ARG A 18 -13.81 14.97 -10.40
CA ARG A 18 -14.14 13.93 -11.40
C ARG A 18 -15.47 13.23 -11.16
N GLY A 19 -16.22 13.56 -10.10
CA GLY A 19 -17.49 12.91 -9.77
C GLY A 19 -17.37 11.44 -9.36
N LEU A 20 -16.25 11.04 -8.75
CA LEU A 20 -15.94 9.63 -8.45
C LEU A 20 -16.25 9.18 -7.02
N ALA A 21 -16.92 10.02 -6.21
CA ALA A 21 -17.13 9.77 -4.79
C ALA A 21 -17.85 8.46 -4.45
N GLY A 22 -18.71 7.94 -5.35
CA GLY A 22 -19.37 6.64 -5.18
C GLY A 22 -18.51 5.42 -5.55
N ARG A 23 -17.31 5.63 -6.08
CA ARG A 23 -16.43 4.57 -6.62
C ARG A 23 -15.03 4.57 -6.04
N VAL A 24 -14.57 5.70 -5.52
CA VAL A 24 -13.20 5.90 -5.03
C VAL A 24 -13.25 6.54 -3.66
N GLY A 25 -12.54 5.94 -2.70
CA GLY A 25 -12.30 6.49 -1.38
C GLY A 25 -10.81 6.64 -1.13
N VAL A 26 -10.44 7.62 -0.31
CA VAL A 26 -9.09 7.83 0.20
C VAL A 26 -9.16 7.86 1.72
N ARG A 27 -8.14 7.31 2.38
CA ARG A 27 -8.07 7.27 3.85
C ARG A 27 -6.67 7.71 4.30
N LEU A 28 -6.62 8.63 5.25
CA LEU A 28 -5.39 8.95 5.97
C LEU A 28 -5.17 7.93 7.08
N MET A 29 -4.44 6.85 6.76
CA MET A 29 -4.27 5.70 7.65
C MET A 29 -2.90 5.06 7.43
N ASP A 30 -2.36 4.40 8.45
CA ASP A 30 -1.24 3.48 8.25
C ASP A 30 -1.75 2.16 7.65
N TYR A 31 -1.06 1.63 6.64
CA TYR A 31 -1.49 0.40 5.98
C TYR A 31 -1.60 -0.80 6.94
N ARG A 32 -0.85 -0.77 8.04
CA ARG A 32 -0.86 -1.82 9.07
C ARG A 32 -2.20 -1.89 9.81
N ASP A 33 -2.88 -0.76 9.90
CA ASP A 33 -4.15 -0.61 10.63
C ASP A 33 -5.37 -0.87 9.74
N VAL A 34 -5.17 -1.21 8.46
CA VAL A 34 -6.28 -1.55 7.56
C VAL A 34 -7.01 -2.79 8.10
N PRO A 35 -8.33 -2.72 8.34
CA PRO A 35 -9.11 -3.85 8.81
C PRO A 35 -9.07 -5.04 7.85
N GLU A 36 -8.94 -6.24 8.39
CA GLU A 36 -8.86 -7.50 7.63
C GLU A 36 -10.24 -8.15 7.40
N ASP A 37 -11.28 -7.61 8.04
CA ASP A 37 -12.66 -8.09 7.93
C ASP A 37 -13.30 -7.82 6.55
N HIS A 38 -12.72 -6.91 5.76
CA HIS A 38 -13.15 -6.58 4.40
C HIS A 38 -11.99 -6.78 3.40
N PRO A 39 -11.67 -8.03 3.03
CA PRO A 39 -10.57 -8.31 2.14
C PRO A 39 -10.85 -7.84 0.70
N PHE A 40 -9.78 -7.38 0.05
CA PHE A 40 -9.76 -6.85 -1.31
C PHE A 40 -9.61 -7.97 -2.35
N ASP A 41 -10.21 -7.77 -3.53
CA ASP A 41 -9.98 -8.67 -4.67
C ASP A 41 -8.59 -8.43 -5.30
N LYS A 42 -8.10 -7.18 -5.25
CA LYS A 42 -6.81 -6.76 -5.83
C LYS A 42 -6.14 -5.68 -4.99
N ILE A 43 -4.83 -5.78 -4.82
CA ILE A 43 -4.00 -4.78 -4.14
C ILE A 43 -2.86 -4.34 -5.05
N ALA A 44 -2.63 -3.03 -5.13
CA ALA A 44 -1.43 -2.47 -5.73
C ALA A 44 -0.65 -1.70 -4.66
N SER A 45 0.65 -2.00 -4.51
CA SER A 45 1.56 -1.24 -3.66
C SER A 45 2.72 -0.74 -4.49
N VAL A 46 2.97 0.57 -4.45
CA VAL A 46 3.94 1.25 -5.32
C VAL A 46 4.88 2.08 -4.44
N GLY A 47 6.18 1.79 -4.49
CA GLY A 47 7.22 2.55 -3.79
C GLY A 47 7.22 2.42 -2.26
N MET A 48 6.43 1.49 -1.72
CA MET A 48 6.36 1.23 -0.27
C MET A 48 7.47 0.29 0.20
N PHE A 49 7.90 -0.63 -0.67
CA PHE A 49 8.83 -1.72 -0.35
C PHE A 49 10.17 -1.22 0.21
N GLU A 50 10.69 -0.12 -0.35
CA GLU A 50 11.95 0.52 0.02
C GLU A 50 11.88 1.13 1.44
N HIS A 51 10.70 1.63 1.81
CA HIS A 51 10.47 2.35 3.06
C HIS A 51 10.08 1.43 4.23
N VAL A 52 9.65 0.19 3.94
CA VAL A 52 9.35 -0.83 4.96
C VAL A 52 10.63 -1.32 5.64
N GLY A 53 11.73 -1.41 4.88
CA GLY A 53 13.01 -1.94 5.33
C GLY A 53 13.03 -3.48 5.38
N ARG A 54 14.21 -4.07 5.10
CA ARG A 54 14.37 -5.53 4.90
C ARG A 54 13.82 -6.37 6.04
N ARG A 55 14.00 -5.95 7.30
CA ARG A 55 13.55 -6.69 8.49
C ARG A 55 12.02 -6.82 8.59
N ASN A 56 11.28 -5.86 8.05
CA ASN A 56 9.81 -5.82 8.16
C ASN A 56 9.11 -6.39 6.92
N LEU A 57 9.85 -6.79 5.88
CA LEU A 57 9.28 -7.33 4.65
C LEU A 57 8.37 -8.55 4.90
N PRO A 58 8.73 -9.53 5.77
CA PRO A 58 7.84 -10.64 6.05
C PRO A 58 6.48 -10.19 6.62
N ALA A 59 6.48 -9.25 7.57
CA ALA A 59 5.26 -8.71 8.16
C ALA A 59 4.44 -7.90 7.15
N TYR A 60 5.10 -7.14 6.27
CA TYR A 60 4.47 -6.37 5.21
C TYR A 60 3.73 -7.27 4.22
N PHE A 61 4.37 -8.33 3.72
CA PHE A 61 3.72 -9.28 2.81
C PHE A 61 2.65 -10.11 3.51
N ALA A 62 2.84 -10.47 4.79
CA ALA A 62 1.81 -11.14 5.58
C ALA A 62 0.56 -10.26 5.73
N LYS A 63 0.72 -8.96 5.98
CA LYS A 63 -0.41 -8.01 6.05
C LYS A 63 -1.14 -7.91 4.71
N ILE A 64 -0.41 -7.79 3.60
CA ILE A 64 -1.03 -7.77 2.26
C ILE A 64 -1.81 -9.06 1.99
N HIS A 65 -1.25 -10.21 2.35
CA HIS A 65 -1.91 -11.49 2.16
C HIS A 65 -3.20 -11.60 2.99
N ALA A 66 -3.19 -11.16 4.24
CA ALA A 66 -4.40 -11.14 5.09
C ALA A 66 -5.50 -10.20 4.56
N LEU A 67 -5.10 -9.13 3.86
CA LEU A 67 -6.02 -8.19 3.22
C LEU A 67 -6.56 -8.68 1.86
N LEU A 68 -6.08 -9.81 1.32
CA LEU A 68 -6.56 -10.35 0.06
C LEU A 68 -7.61 -11.45 0.28
N ARG A 69 -8.60 -11.47 -0.61
CA ARG A 69 -9.49 -12.63 -0.73
C ARG A 69 -8.73 -13.84 -1.27
N PRO A 70 -9.18 -15.07 -0.98
CA PRO A 70 -8.64 -16.26 -1.65
C PRO A 70 -8.69 -16.10 -3.17
N GLY A 71 -7.54 -16.28 -3.84
CA GLY A 71 -7.39 -16.07 -5.28
C GLY A 71 -7.23 -14.60 -5.72
N GLY A 72 -7.17 -13.65 -4.80
CA GLY A 72 -6.91 -12.24 -5.07
C GLY A 72 -5.50 -12.00 -5.62
N LEU A 73 -5.31 -10.85 -6.26
CA LEU A 73 -4.04 -10.51 -6.91
C LEU A 73 -3.35 -9.34 -6.22
N VAL A 74 -2.01 -9.43 -6.10
CA VAL A 74 -1.16 -8.31 -5.69
C VAL A 74 -0.20 -7.92 -6.81
N MET A 75 -0.07 -6.62 -7.03
CA MET A 75 1.07 -6.04 -7.75
C MET A 75 1.91 -5.23 -6.74
N ASN A 76 3.09 -5.74 -6.40
CA ASN A 76 4.06 -5.01 -5.59
C ASN A 76 5.16 -4.45 -6.48
N HIS A 77 5.26 -3.13 -6.55
CA HIS A 77 6.26 -2.42 -7.34
C HIS A 77 7.23 -1.71 -6.39
N GLY A 78 8.50 -2.08 -6.46
CA GLY A 78 9.58 -1.45 -5.70
C GLY A 78 10.92 -1.59 -6.42
N ILE A 79 11.85 -0.71 -6.09
CA ILE A 79 13.22 -0.73 -6.57
C ILE A 79 14.00 -1.79 -5.79
N THR A 80 14.70 -2.67 -6.52
CA THR A 80 15.54 -3.73 -5.93
C THR A 80 16.95 -3.70 -6.52
N SER A 81 17.95 -4.06 -5.73
CA SER A 81 19.32 -4.30 -6.21
C SER A 81 19.60 -5.80 -6.29
N VAL A 82 20.30 -6.22 -7.35
CA VAL A 82 20.74 -7.61 -7.57
C VAL A 82 22.07 -7.94 -6.88
N ALA A 83 22.70 -6.99 -6.19
CA ALA A 83 23.97 -7.21 -5.53
C ALA A 83 23.83 -8.28 -4.42
N LEU A 84 24.43 -9.44 -4.65
CA LEU A 84 24.36 -10.60 -3.75
C LEU A 84 25.06 -10.35 -2.41
N ASP A 85 25.98 -9.40 -2.34
CA ASP A 85 26.59 -8.95 -1.10
C ASP A 85 26.69 -7.44 -1.09
N SER A 86 25.87 -6.82 -0.25
CA SER A 86 26.08 -5.46 0.20
C SER A 86 25.76 -5.49 1.68
N LYS A 87 26.79 -5.53 2.52
CA LYS A 87 26.68 -5.08 3.91
C LYS A 87 26.14 -3.65 3.86
N GLY A 88 24.84 -3.49 4.06
CA GLY A 88 24.19 -2.19 3.85
C GLY A 88 22.66 -2.27 3.80
N LEU A 89 22.05 -2.59 4.94
CA LEU A 89 21.11 -1.68 5.61
C LEU A 89 21.54 -1.61 7.07
#